data_AF-L0DW32-F1
#
_entry.id   AF-L0DW32-F1
#
_cell.length_a   1.000
_cell.length_b   1.000
_cell.length_c   1.000
_cell.angle_alpha   90.00
_cell.angle_beta   90.00
_cell.angle_gamma   90.00
#
_symmetry.space_group_name_H-M   'P 1'
#
loop_
_entity.id
_entity.type
_entity.pdbx_description
1 polymer ?
#
loop_
_entity_poly.entity_id
_entity_poly.type
_entity_poly.pdbx_seq_one_letter_code
_entity_poly.pdbx_strand_id
1 'polypeptide(L)'
;MLETNVLHASNVVYFLDATTGTDANDRERVDAPLEIELSDRPPRLRWLQKPGRLALWLHPDEHAGMVQGRADEAHRTRPAGSPVRLAGRMRDPNGRYNPRSFDITVGTGGGHVLLVYPTPLGTRLPVGGALIGTVRREDGTPLPWALLDLAVIVSEAGLGFVAQTDAHGDFVLPLRRLPPLPESVEHYAAQLTIRAHPAADPRVPADPAATDVPFDIEAVDDSGFHAHIALSITPGEVRLLRSFDKNHLAVQPRQP
;
A
#
# COMPACT_ATOMS: atom_id res chain seq x y z
N MET A 1 39.36 -17.20 -24.88
CA MET A 1 39.40 -16.19 -23.79
C MET A 1 38.07 -16.30 -23.05
N LEU A 2 38.07 -16.35 -21.72
CA LEU A 2 36.82 -16.46 -20.94
C LEU A 2 36.38 -15.05 -20.54
N GLU A 3 35.14 -14.69 -20.82
CA GLU A 3 34.56 -13.40 -20.46
C GLU A 3 33.55 -13.59 -19.32
N THR A 4 33.57 -12.70 -18.32
CA THR A 4 32.58 -12.67 -17.25
C THR A 4 31.60 -11.52 -17.50
N ASN A 5 30.31 -11.82 -17.55
CA ASN A 5 29.27 -10.80 -17.62
C ASN A 5 28.84 -10.39 -16.19
N VAL A 6 28.99 -9.11 -15.87
CA VAL A 6 28.59 -8.48 -14.60
C VAL A 6 27.49 -7.47 -14.90
N LEU A 7 26.26 -7.77 -14.47
CA LEU A 7 25.11 -6.90 -14.63
C LEU A 7 24.73 -6.26 -13.31
N HIS A 8 24.80 -4.94 -13.25
CA HIS A 8 24.30 -4.15 -12.13
C HIS A 8 22.89 -3.66 -12.46
N ALA A 9 21.87 -4.15 -11.75
CA ALA A 9 20.57 -3.50 -11.77
C ALA A 9 20.70 -2.10 -11.18
N SER A 10 20.17 -1.08 -11.86
CA SER A 10 20.15 0.29 -11.36
C SER A 10 19.33 0.33 -10.06
N ASN A 11 18.11 -0.21 -10.10
CA ASN A 11 17.22 -0.28 -8.93
C ASN A 11 16.35 -1.54 -8.98
N VAL A 12 15.82 -1.90 -7.82
CA VAL A 12 14.73 -2.86 -7.70
C VAL A 12 13.56 -2.18 -7.01
N VAL A 13 12.37 -2.27 -7.58
CA VAL A 13 11.12 -1.85 -6.95
C VAL A 13 10.43 -3.11 -6.43
N TYR A 14 10.06 -3.12 -5.16
CA TYR A 14 9.31 -4.19 -4.52
C TYR A 14 7.85 -3.75 -4.34
N PHE A 15 6.93 -4.62 -4.76
CA PHE A 15 5.49 -4.43 -4.55
C PHE A 15 5.08 -5.28 -3.36
N LEU A 16 4.65 -4.63 -2.29
CA LEU A 16 4.32 -5.28 -1.02
C LEU A 16 2.84 -5.08 -0.68
N ASP A 17 2.22 -6.12 -0.13
CA ASP A 17 0.86 -6.05 0.40
C ASP A 17 0.87 -5.24 1.70
N ALA A 18 0.26 -4.06 1.67
CA ALA A 18 0.23 -3.11 2.79
C ALA A 18 -0.39 -3.72 4.06
N THR A 19 -1.28 -4.71 3.92
CA THR A 19 -2.12 -5.26 4.99
C THR A 19 -1.45 -6.37 5.81
N THR A 20 -0.28 -6.83 5.38
CA THR A 20 0.38 -8.02 5.94
C THR A 20 1.37 -7.73 7.07
N GLY A 21 1.86 -6.49 7.17
CA GLY A 21 2.89 -6.10 8.14
C GLY A 21 2.96 -4.59 8.33
N THR A 22 3.67 -4.16 9.37
CA THR A 22 3.93 -2.73 9.64
C THR A 22 5.14 -2.24 8.84
N ASP A 23 6.22 -3.00 8.88
CA ASP A 23 7.49 -2.64 8.25
C ASP A 23 7.69 -3.32 6.89
N ALA A 24 8.56 -2.73 6.06
CA ALA A 24 8.84 -3.26 4.72
C ALA A 24 9.40 -4.69 4.73
N ASN A 25 10.10 -5.09 5.79
CA ASN A 25 10.68 -6.43 5.91
C ASN A 25 9.65 -7.49 6.31
N ASP A 26 8.55 -7.08 6.93
CA ASP A 26 7.51 -7.97 7.45
C ASP A 26 6.34 -8.13 6.48
N ARG A 27 6.27 -7.27 5.46
CA ARG A 27 5.21 -7.31 4.46
C ARG A 27 5.48 -8.37 3.40
N GLU A 28 4.44 -9.10 3.06
CA GLU A 28 4.46 -10.07 1.98
C GLU A 28 4.60 -9.37 0.63
N ARG A 29 5.35 -9.99 -0.28
CA ARG A 29 5.42 -9.57 -1.67
C ARG A 29 4.13 -9.97 -2.38
N VAL A 30 3.69 -9.13 -3.30
CA VAL A 30 2.61 -9.49 -4.24
C VAL A 30 3.00 -10.76 -4.99
N ASP A 31 2.09 -11.72 -5.04
CA ASP A 31 2.33 -13.06 -5.60
C ASP A 31 2.13 -13.15 -7.12
N ALA A 32 1.79 -12.04 -7.78
CA ALA A 32 1.64 -11.94 -9.24
C ALA A 32 2.37 -10.73 -9.84
N PRO A 33 2.67 -10.76 -11.15
CA PRO A 33 3.07 -9.56 -11.87
C PRO A 33 1.93 -8.54 -11.93
N LEU A 34 2.28 -7.26 -11.82
CA LEU A 34 1.36 -6.14 -12.01
C LEU A 34 1.51 -5.58 -13.42
N GLU A 35 0.45 -5.12 -14.04
CA GLU A 35 0.58 -4.34 -15.28
C GLU A 35 1.04 -2.93 -14.92
N ILE A 36 2.13 -2.45 -15.55
CA ILE A 36 2.73 -1.16 -15.26
C ILE A 36 2.76 -0.31 -16.53
N GLU A 37 2.19 0.89 -16.43
CA GLU A 37 2.19 1.91 -17.47
C GLU A 37 3.00 3.11 -16.97
N LEU A 38 4.06 3.48 -17.68
CA LEU A 38 4.88 4.64 -17.32
C LEU A 38 4.34 5.89 -18.01
N SER A 39 4.25 7.00 -17.27
CA SER A 39 3.82 8.29 -17.80
C SER A 39 4.84 8.86 -18.77
N ASP A 40 6.12 8.71 -18.45
CA ASP A 40 7.25 9.00 -19.33
C ASP A 40 8.28 7.88 -19.16
N ARG A 41 8.64 7.22 -20.25
CA ARG A 41 9.56 6.08 -20.23
C ARG A 41 10.97 6.60 -20.51
N PRO A 42 11.91 6.51 -19.55
CA PRO A 42 13.28 6.92 -19.79
C PRO A 42 13.86 6.19 -21.02
N PRO A 43 14.61 6.89 -21.88
CA PRO A 43 15.22 6.29 -23.04
C PRO A 43 16.13 5.13 -22.61
N ARG A 44 16.11 4.04 -23.38
CA ARG A 44 16.89 2.81 -23.10
C ARG A 44 16.56 2.09 -21.80
N LEU A 45 15.51 2.49 -21.06
CA LEU A 45 15.05 1.72 -19.90
C LEU A 45 14.70 0.29 -20.31
N ARG A 46 15.48 -0.66 -19.79
CA ARG A 46 15.14 -2.08 -19.77
C ARG A 46 14.64 -2.43 -18.39
N TRP A 47 13.65 -3.31 -18.33
CA TRP A 47 13.13 -3.80 -17.07
C TRP A 47 12.82 -5.28 -17.15
N LEU A 48 12.78 -5.91 -15.98
CA LEU A 48 12.38 -7.30 -15.83
C LEU A 48 11.44 -7.37 -14.64
N GLN A 49 10.21 -7.77 -14.91
CA GLN A 49 9.22 -7.95 -13.86
C GLN A 49 9.13 -9.43 -13.47
N LYS A 50 9.03 -9.65 -12.17
CA LYS A 50 8.66 -10.92 -11.55
C LYS A 50 7.56 -10.64 -10.53
N PRO A 51 6.84 -11.66 -10.05
CA PRO A 51 5.92 -11.47 -8.92
C PRO A 51 6.54 -10.64 -7.79
N GLY A 52 5.86 -9.55 -7.43
CA GLY A 52 6.24 -8.68 -6.32
C GLY A 52 7.50 -7.84 -6.53
N ARG A 53 8.10 -7.80 -7.73
CA ARG A 53 9.28 -6.95 -7.99
C ARG A 53 9.50 -6.57 -9.45
N LEU A 54 10.14 -5.41 -9.64
CA LEU A 54 10.57 -4.89 -10.93
C LEU A 54 12.04 -4.49 -10.85
N ALA A 55 12.90 -5.17 -11.60
CA ALA A 55 14.30 -4.78 -11.77
C ALA A 55 14.42 -3.79 -12.93
N LEU A 56 15.18 -2.72 -12.72
CA LEU A 56 15.35 -1.61 -13.66
C LEU A 56 16.81 -1.47 -14.08
N TRP A 57 17.04 -1.22 -15.38
CA TRP A 57 18.33 -0.87 -15.96
C TRP A 57 18.17 0.40 -16.81
N LEU A 58 18.66 1.53 -16.31
CA LEU A 58 18.52 2.85 -16.97
C LEU A 58 19.57 3.06 -18.06
N HIS A 59 20.77 2.51 -17.89
CA HIS A 59 21.88 2.59 -18.84
C HIS A 59 22.41 1.20 -19.14
N PRO A 60 21.67 0.37 -19.91
CA PRO A 60 22.17 -0.92 -20.34
C PRO A 60 23.16 -0.72 -21.50
N ASP A 61 24.30 -0.06 -21.25
CA ASP A 61 25.34 0.04 -22.27
C ASP A 61 25.99 -1.35 -22.45
N GLU A 62 26.05 -1.78 -23.71
CA GLU A 62 26.27 -3.18 -24.12
C GLU A 62 27.66 -3.74 -23.78
N HIS A 63 28.59 -2.89 -23.31
CA HIS A 63 29.97 -3.27 -23.00
C HIS A 63 30.41 -2.98 -21.55
N ALA A 64 29.59 -2.30 -20.73
CA ALA A 64 29.97 -1.95 -19.36
C ALA A 64 29.95 -3.16 -18.39
N GLY A 65 29.38 -4.29 -18.81
CA GLY A 65 29.30 -5.51 -18.01
C GLY A 65 30.26 -6.63 -18.42
N MET A 66 30.98 -6.52 -19.55
CA MET A 66 31.84 -7.60 -20.01
C MET A 66 33.27 -7.39 -19.52
N VAL A 67 33.70 -8.24 -18.59
CA VAL A 67 35.05 -8.25 -18.05
C VAL A 67 35.82 -9.41 -18.68
N GLN A 68 36.99 -9.12 -19.25
CA GLN A 68 37.91 -10.16 -19.72
C GLN A 68 38.49 -10.91 -18.52
N GLY A 69 38.36 -12.24 -18.50
CA GLY A 69 38.77 -13.07 -17.37
C GLY A 69 37.76 -13.04 -16.20
N ARG A 70 38.24 -13.30 -14.99
CA ARG A 70 37.41 -13.37 -13.77
C ARG A 70 37.16 -11.96 -13.22
N ALA A 71 35.90 -11.62 -12.97
CA ALA A 71 35.54 -10.37 -12.30
C ALA A 71 36.12 -10.29 -10.88
N ASP A 72 36.88 -9.23 -10.61
CA ASP A 72 37.40 -8.85 -9.28
C ASP A 72 36.38 -8.02 -8.47
N GLU A 73 36.78 -7.54 -7.29
CA GLU A 73 35.94 -6.72 -6.42
C GLU A 73 35.61 -5.34 -6.99
N ALA A 74 36.52 -4.73 -7.77
CA ALA A 74 36.26 -3.45 -8.41
C ALA A 74 35.14 -3.56 -9.44
N HIS A 75 35.11 -4.65 -10.22
CA HIS A 75 34.02 -4.93 -11.16
C HIS A 75 32.67 -5.21 -10.47
N ARG A 76 32.70 -5.70 -9.23
CA ARG A 76 31.50 -5.93 -8.40
C ARG A 76 31.01 -4.67 -7.70
N THR A 77 31.83 -3.62 -7.65
CA THR A 77 31.40 -2.33 -7.10
C THR A 77 30.37 -1.70 -8.02
N ARG A 78 29.23 -1.33 -7.45
CA ARG A 78 28.15 -0.71 -8.21
C ARG A 78 28.59 0.68 -8.73
N PRO A 79 28.42 0.99 -10.02
CA PRO A 79 28.65 2.33 -10.54
C PRO A 79 27.70 3.36 -9.91
N ALA A 80 28.18 4.57 -9.65
CA ALA A 80 27.32 5.69 -9.30
C ALA A 80 26.40 6.00 -10.50
N GLY A 81 25.08 6.05 -10.26
CA GLY A 81 24.10 6.41 -11.27
C GLY A 81 23.39 7.73 -10.92
N SER A 82 22.88 8.40 -11.95
CA SER A 82 22.15 9.66 -11.79
C SER A 82 20.69 9.39 -11.40
N PRO A 83 20.10 10.21 -10.52
CA PRO A 83 18.70 10.10 -10.18
C PRO A 83 17.82 10.40 -11.40
N VAL A 84 16.82 9.55 -11.64
CA VAL A 84 15.82 9.66 -12.71
C VAL A 84 14.45 9.48 -12.09
N ARG A 85 13.53 10.39 -12.38
CA ARG A 85 12.13 10.27 -11.97
C ARG A 85 11.45 9.18 -12.80
N LEU A 86 10.73 8.29 -12.12
CA LEU A 86 9.91 7.25 -12.72
C LEU A 86 8.50 7.38 -12.14
N ALA A 87 7.57 7.82 -12.98
CA ALA A 87 6.17 7.97 -12.61
C ALA A 87 5.27 7.14 -13.54
N GLY A 88 4.15 6.67 -13.01
CA GLY A 88 3.24 5.83 -13.76
C GLY A 88 2.08 5.31 -12.95
N ARG A 89 1.42 4.29 -13.50
CA ARG A 89 0.30 3.58 -12.90
C ARG A 89 0.58 2.09 -12.88
N MET A 90 0.00 1.41 -11.91
CA MET A 90 0.01 -0.06 -11.85
C MET A 90 -1.38 -0.60 -11.54
N ARG A 91 -1.69 -1.76 -12.09
CA ARG A 91 -2.91 -2.52 -11.80
C ARG A 91 -2.63 -4.02 -11.72
N ASP A 92 -3.35 -4.72 -10.86
CA ASP A 92 -3.39 -6.19 -10.93
C ASP A 92 -4.40 -6.60 -12.01
N PRO A 93 -4.00 -7.33 -13.07
CA PRO A 93 -4.93 -7.78 -14.10
C PRO A 93 -6.04 -8.68 -13.57
N ASN A 94 -5.83 -9.34 -12.43
CA ASN A 94 -6.83 -10.19 -11.79
C ASN A 94 -7.73 -9.44 -10.80
N GLY A 95 -7.52 -8.13 -10.62
CA GLY A 95 -8.34 -7.30 -9.73
C GLY A 95 -8.23 -7.62 -8.25
N ARG A 96 -7.16 -8.30 -7.78
CA ARG A 96 -6.98 -8.62 -6.35
C ARG A 96 -6.40 -7.44 -5.57
N TYR A 97 -5.73 -6.51 -6.25
CA TYR A 97 -5.20 -5.28 -5.66
C TYR A 97 -5.78 -4.05 -6.34
N ASN A 98 -6.04 -3.01 -5.55
CA ASN A 98 -6.45 -1.70 -6.04
C ASN A 98 -5.40 -1.17 -7.02
N PRO A 99 -5.82 -0.54 -8.14
CA PRO A 99 -4.88 0.18 -8.98
C PRO A 99 -4.26 1.33 -8.19
N ARG A 100 -3.02 1.68 -8.50
CA ARG A 100 -2.36 2.85 -7.89
C ARG A 100 -1.48 3.59 -8.86
N SER A 101 -1.37 4.90 -8.65
CA SER A 101 -0.31 5.71 -9.25
C SER A 101 0.96 5.62 -8.40
N PHE A 102 2.09 5.98 -8.99
CA PHE A 102 3.36 6.11 -8.27
C PHE A 102 4.24 7.17 -8.90
N ASP A 103 5.05 7.83 -8.06
CA ASP A 103 6.10 8.75 -8.47
C ASP A 103 7.34 8.52 -7.59
N ILE A 104 8.40 7.94 -8.15
CA ILE A 104 9.62 7.59 -7.43
C ILE A 104 10.87 8.10 -8.14
N THR A 105 11.94 8.34 -7.38
CA THR A 105 13.26 8.63 -7.95
C THR A 105 14.12 7.37 -7.92
N VAL A 106 14.52 6.88 -9.09
CA VAL A 106 15.41 5.72 -9.28
C VAL A 106 16.77 6.18 -9.80
N GLY A 107 17.71 5.27 -10.04
CA GLY A 107 19.01 5.51 -10.68
C GLY A 107 20.22 5.58 -9.75
N THR A 108 20.02 5.72 -8.44
CA THR A 108 21.12 5.88 -7.47
C THR A 108 21.61 4.57 -6.83
N GLY A 109 21.12 3.41 -7.29
CA GLY A 109 21.53 2.13 -6.71
C GLY A 109 20.82 1.82 -5.40
N GLY A 110 19.55 1.41 -5.44
CA GLY A 110 18.77 1.11 -4.24
C GLY A 110 17.53 0.23 -4.46
N GLY A 111 16.87 -0.11 -3.35
CA GLY A 111 15.56 -0.75 -3.33
C GLY A 111 14.46 0.27 -3.04
N HIS A 112 13.38 0.25 -3.80
CA HIS A 112 12.17 1.02 -3.52
C HIS A 112 11.06 0.08 -3.08
N VAL A 113 10.23 0.54 -2.15
CA VAL A 113 9.04 -0.19 -1.71
C VAL A 113 7.82 0.60 -2.15
N LEU A 114 6.93 -0.09 -2.84
CA LEU A 114 5.65 0.42 -3.27
C LEU A 114 4.57 -0.45 -2.64
N LEU A 115 3.76 0.16 -1.77
CA LEU A 115 2.66 -0.53 -1.11
C LEU A 115 1.48 -0.62 -2.05
N VAL A 116 0.89 -1.81 -2.12
CA VAL A 116 -0.39 -2.05 -2.79
C VAL A 116 -1.40 -2.51 -1.76
N TYR A 117 -2.65 -2.16 -1.99
CA TYR A 117 -3.75 -2.47 -1.09
C TYR A 117 -4.68 -3.45 -1.81
N PRO A 118 -5.02 -4.60 -1.18
CA PRO A 118 -5.99 -5.52 -1.74
C PRO A 118 -7.34 -4.83 -1.99
N THR A 119 -8.06 -5.24 -3.04
CA THR A 119 -9.48 -4.87 -3.19
C THR A 119 -10.32 -5.60 -2.12
N PRO A 120 -11.57 -5.19 -1.87
CA PRO A 120 -12.50 -5.98 -1.05
C PRO A 120 -12.58 -7.44 -1.50
N LEU A 121 -12.62 -7.70 -2.82
CA LEU A 121 -12.66 -9.04 -3.40
C LEU A 121 -11.33 -9.79 -3.31
N GLY A 122 -10.20 -9.08 -3.36
CA GLY A 122 -8.86 -9.65 -3.21
C GLY A 122 -8.44 -9.90 -1.77
N THR A 123 -9.19 -9.38 -0.80
CA THR A 123 -8.85 -9.49 0.62
C THR A 123 -9.26 -10.85 1.17
N ARG A 124 -8.28 -11.60 1.70
CA ARG A 124 -8.55 -12.83 2.44
C ARG A 124 -8.87 -12.49 3.90
N LEU A 125 -9.99 -12.99 4.40
CA LEU A 125 -10.38 -12.84 5.80
C LEU A 125 -9.47 -13.71 6.69
N PRO A 126 -8.69 -13.11 7.60
CA PRO A 126 -7.80 -13.86 8.47
C PRO A 126 -8.53 -14.36 9.73
N VAL A 127 -7.87 -15.27 10.46
CA VAL A 127 -8.34 -15.77 11.77
C VAL A 127 -8.50 -14.64 12.80
N GLY A 128 -7.73 -13.55 12.69
CA GLY A 128 -7.87 -12.39 13.57
C GLY A 128 -9.13 -11.54 13.32
N GLY A 129 -9.91 -11.83 12.27
CA GLY A 129 -11.12 -11.09 11.92
C GLY A 129 -10.89 -9.95 10.93
N ALA A 130 -11.91 -9.11 10.71
CA ALA A 130 -11.84 -7.98 9.80
C ALA A 130 -12.88 -6.90 10.11
N LEU A 131 -12.57 -5.66 9.74
CA LEU A 131 -13.55 -4.58 9.65
C LEU A 131 -13.93 -4.41 8.18
N ILE A 132 -15.22 -4.34 7.88
CA ILE A 132 -15.73 -4.17 6.51
C ILE A 132 -16.68 -2.99 6.46
N GLY A 133 -16.82 -2.36 5.30
CA GLY A 133 -17.78 -1.29 5.12
C GLY A 133 -17.60 -0.52 3.83
N THR A 134 -18.36 0.57 3.71
CA THR A 134 -18.30 1.53 2.62
C THR A 134 -18.09 2.92 3.23
N VAL A 135 -17.19 3.71 2.67
CA VAL A 135 -16.94 5.10 3.06
C VAL A 135 -17.59 6.04 2.06
N ARG A 136 -18.40 6.97 2.56
CA ARG A 136 -19.04 8.01 1.74
C ARG A 136 -18.85 9.37 2.40
N ARG A 137 -18.77 10.42 1.59
CA ARG A 137 -18.87 11.79 2.10
C ARG A 137 -20.26 12.02 2.68
N GLU A 138 -20.41 13.08 3.46
CA GLU A 138 -21.69 13.50 4.06
C GLU A 138 -22.83 13.63 3.03
N ASP A 139 -22.51 14.07 1.81
CA ASP A 139 -23.45 14.17 0.68
C ASP A 139 -23.85 12.82 0.05
N GLY A 140 -23.34 11.70 0.58
CA GLY A 140 -23.57 10.34 0.12
C GLY A 140 -22.68 9.90 -1.05
N THR A 141 -21.80 10.76 -1.57
CA THR A 141 -20.86 10.38 -2.64
C THR A 141 -19.81 9.39 -2.12
N PRO A 142 -19.46 8.33 -2.87
CA PRO A 142 -18.34 7.46 -2.51
C PRO A 142 -17.05 8.25 -2.31
N LEU A 143 -16.25 7.85 -1.32
CA LEU A 143 -14.90 8.34 -1.15
C LEU A 143 -13.90 7.27 -1.62
N PRO A 144 -13.50 7.28 -2.90
CA PRO A 144 -12.61 6.26 -3.43
C PRO A 144 -11.17 6.49 -2.98
N TRP A 145 -10.40 5.41 -2.94
CA TRP A 145 -8.95 5.41 -2.66
C TRP A 145 -8.53 5.97 -1.30
N ALA A 146 -9.48 6.25 -0.41
CA ALA A 146 -9.24 6.63 0.98
C ALA A 146 -8.49 5.55 1.71
N LEU A 147 -7.54 5.97 2.54
CA LEU A 147 -6.75 5.11 3.40
C LEU A 147 -7.35 5.12 4.80
N LEU A 148 -7.58 3.90 5.30
CA LEU A 148 -8.06 3.65 6.65
C LEU A 148 -6.88 3.16 7.47
N ASP A 149 -6.61 3.83 8.58
CA ASP A 149 -5.55 3.50 9.52
C ASP A 149 -6.20 3.17 10.88
N LEU A 150 -6.05 1.92 11.33
CA LEU A 150 -6.56 1.40 12.60
C LEU A 150 -5.39 1.13 13.56
N ALA A 151 -5.36 1.83 14.68
CA ALA A 151 -4.42 1.57 15.77
C ALA A 151 -5.12 0.76 16.87
N VAL A 152 -4.60 -0.43 17.18
CA VAL A 152 -5.13 -1.33 18.20
C VAL A 152 -4.18 -1.42 19.38
N ILE A 153 -4.70 -1.27 20.59
CA ILE A 153 -3.94 -1.32 21.84
C ILE A 153 -3.93 -2.76 22.34
N VAL A 154 -2.84 -3.49 22.06
CA VAL A 154 -2.63 -4.88 22.51
C VAL A 154 -1.64 -4.98 23.66
N SER A 155 -0.62 -4.11 23.64
CA SER A 155 0.45 -3.97 24.64
C SER A 155 1.03 -2.55 24.55
N GLU A 156 2.15 -2.26 25.23
CA GLU A 156 2.80 -0.93 25.21
C GLU A 156 3.19 -0.44 23.80
N ALA A 157 3.36 -1.34 22.82
CA ALA A 157 3.80 -0.98 21.46
C ALA A 157 2.65 -0.71 20.46
N GLY A 158 1.41 -1.12 20.77
CA GLY A 158 0.28 -1.05 19.82
C GLY A 158 0.46 -1.87 18.53
N LEU A 159 -0.61 -2.05 17.77
CA LEU A 159 -0.58 -2.68 16.44
C LEU A 159 -1.32 -1.80 15.42
N GLY A 160 -0.67 -1.53 14.29
CA GLY A 160 -1.26 -0.81 13.17
C GLY A 160 -1.82 -1.75 12.11
N PHE A 161 -3.02 -1.44 11.62
CA PHE A 161 -3.66 -2.12 10.49
C PHE A 161 -4.12 -1.08 9.49
N VAL A 162 -4.02 -1.41 8.21
CA VAL A 162 -4.33 -0.46 7.13
C VAL A 162 -5.22 -1.11 6.08
N ALA A 163 -6.05 -0.30 5.44
CA ALA A 163 -6.80 -0.67 4.25
C ALA A 163 -6.94 0.53 3.31
N GLN A 164 -7.32 0.27 2.07
CA GLN A 164 -7.70 1.30 1.12
C GLN A 164 -9.08 0.98 0.56
N THR A 165 -9.94 1.99 0.48
CA THR A 165 -11.20 1.86 -0.25
C THR A 165 -10.96 1.67 -1.74
N ASP A 166 -11.84 0.95 -2.41
CA ASP A 166 -11.84 0.82 -3.86
C ASP A 166 -12.49 2.03 -4.56
N ALA A 167 -12.77 1.90 -5.87
CA ALA A 167 -13.42 2.94 -6.67
C ALA A 167 -14.85 3.27 -6.20
N HIS A 168 -15.49 2.40 -5.42
CA HIS A 168 -16.85 2.55 -4.92
C HIS A 168 -16.88 2.97 -3.44
N GLY A 169 -15.71 3.18 -2.83
CA GLY A 169 -15.60 3.49 -1.41
C GLY A 169 -15.65 2.25 -0.51
N ASP A 170 -15.67 1.04 -1.08
CA ASP A 170 -15.77 -0.20 -0.31
C ASP A 170 -14.40 -0.63 0.21
N PHE A 171 -14.34 -1.15 1.45
CA PHE A 171 -13.11 -1.63 2.06
C PHE A 171 -13.30 -2.92 2.84
N VAL A 172 -12.19 -3.67 2.95
CA VAL A 172 -12.00 -4.72 3.95
C VAL A 172 -10.65 -4.45 4.63
N LEU A 173 -10.66 -4.28 5.94
CA LEU A 173 -9.50 -4.06 6.79
C LEU A 173 -9.22 -5.36 7.56
N PRO A 174 -8.31 -6.22 7.07
CA PRO A 174 -8.05 -7.52 7.68
C PRO A 174 -7.14 -7.40 8.90
N LEU A 175 -7.51 -8.07 10.00
CA LEU A 175 -6.80 -8.01 11.27
C LEU A 175 -5.80 -9.18 11.40
N ARG A 176 -4.97 -9.40 10.37
CA ARG A 176 -4.16 -10.63 10.19
C ARG A 176 -3.25 -10.97 11.36
N ARG A 177 -2.73 -9.94 12.02
CA ARG A 177 -1.72 -10.04 13.09
C ARG A 177 -2.31 -9.82 14.48
N LEU A 178 -3.63 -9.74 14.61
CA LEU A 178 -4.27 -9.52 15.89
C LEU A 178 -4.17 -10.80 16.73
N PRO A 179 -3.50 -10.78 17.89
CA PRO A 179 -3.38 -11.96 18.73
C PRO A 179 -4.71 -12.28 19.45
N PRO A 180 -4.85 -13.49 20.01
CA PRO A 180 -5.98 -13.81 20.89
C PRO A 180 -5.95 -12.95 22.16
N LEU A 181 -7.14 -12.72 22.72
CA LEU A 181 -7.30 -11.95 23.97
C LEU A 181 -6.68 -12.71 25.16
N PRO A 182 -6.01 -12.00 26.09
CA PRO A 182 -5.69 -12.53 27.41
C PRO A 182 -6.98 -12.84 28.21
N GLU A 183 -6.91 -13.76 29.18
CA GLU A 183 -8.07 -14.25 29.95
C GLU A 183 -8.92 -13.15 30.62
N SER A 184 -8.32 -12.00 30.94
CA SER A 184 -8.97 -10.90 31.66
C SER A 184 -9.42 -9.73 30.76
N VAL A 185 -9.30 -9.84 29.44
CA VAL A 185 -9.61 -8.76 28.50
C VAL A 185 -10.72 -9.18 27.54
N GLU A 186 -11.83 -8.44 27.51
CA GLU A 186 -12.98 -8.76 26.65
C GLU A 186 -12.80 -8.31 25.19
N HIS A 187 -12.03 -7.25 24.98
CA HIS A 187 -11.76 -6.68 23.66
C HIS A 187 -10.51 -5.80 23.71
N TYR A 188 -9.90 -5.59 22.55
CA TYR A 188 -8.89 -4.55 22.38
C TYR A 188 -9.55 -3.20 22.07
N ALA A 189 -9.09 -2.15 22.75
CA ALA A 189 -9.42 -0.79 22.36
C ALA A 189 -8.68 -0.43 21.07
N ALA A 190 -9.37 0.23 20.14
CA ALA A 190 -8.80 0.65 18.88
C ALA A 190 -9.32 2.02 18.45
N GLN A 191 -8.54 2.71 17.63
CA GLN A 191 -8.88 3.99 17.02
C GLN A 191 -8.77 3.87 15.51
N LEU A 192 -9.86 4.18 14.80
CA LEU A 192 -9.87 4.26 13.35
C LEU A 192 -9.79 5.72 12.92
N THR A 193 -8.89 5.99 11.96
CA THR A 193 -8.77 7.26 11.26
C THR A 193 -8.87 7.05 9.76
N ILE A 194 -9.30 8.10 9.04
CA ILE A 194 -9.43 8.07 7.58
C ILE A 194 -8.74 9.31 7.00
N ARG A 195 -7.97 9.09 5.94
CA ARG A 195 -7.36 10.13 5.12
C ARG A 195 -7.60 9.84 3.65
N ALA A 196 -7.74 10.88 2.85
CA ALA A 196 -7.92 10.75 1.42
C ALA A 196 -7.48 12.01 0.69
N HIS A 197 -7.26 11.90 -0.61
CA HIS A 197 -7.10 13.06 -1.46
C HIS A 197 -8.44 13.81 -1.57
N PRO A 198 -8.49 15.15 -1.38
CA PRO A 198 -9.73 15.90 -1.32
C PRO A 198 -10.55 15.79 -2.62
N ALA A 199 -9.85 15.75 -3.76
CA ALA A 199 -10.43 15.58 -5.09
C ALA A 199 -10.27 14.15 -5.64
N ALA A 200 -10.41 13.13 -4.79
CA ALA A 200 -10.32 11.73 -5.24
C ALA A 200 -11.37 11.42 -6.33
N ASP A 201 -10.92 10.93 -7.47
CA ASP A 201 -11.74 10.49 -8.61
C ASP A 201 -11.65 8.95 -8.74
N PRO A 202 -12.79 8.23 -8.78
CA PRO A 202 -12.79 6.77 -8.89
C PRO A 202 -12.16 6.23 -10.18
N ARG A 203 -11.93 7.07 -11.19
CA ARG A 203 -11.28 6.70 -12.46
C ARG A 203 -9.78 7.00 -12.48
N VAL A 204 -9.28 7.73 -11.49
CA VAL A 204 -7.88 8.14 -11.39
C VAL A 204 -7.27 7.49 -10.15
N PRO A 205 -6.49 6.41 -10.31
CA PRO A 205 -5.84 5.76 -9.17
C PRO A 205 -4.97 6.73 -8.37
N ALA A 206 -5.14 6.76 -7.06
CA ALA A 206 -4.31 7.60 -6.18
C ALA A 206 -2.90 7.01 -6.01
N ASP A 207 -1.93 7.86 -5.66
CA ASP A 207 -0.68 7.40 -5.04
C ASP A 207 -0.85 7.46 -3.51
N PRO A 208 -0.86 6.32 -2.79
CA PRO A 208 -0.97 6.29 -1.34
C PRO A 208 0.13 7.05 -0.57
N ALA A 209 1.24 7.39 -1.24
CA ALA A 209 2.33 8.19 -0.70
C ALA A 209 2.17 9.71 -0.95
N ALA A 210 1.16 10.11 -1.73
CA ALA A 210 0.87 11.53 -1.95
C ALA A 210 0.26 12.17 -0.68
N THR A 211 0.20 13.51 -0.67
CA THR A 211 -0.36 14.26 0.45
C THR A 211 -1.87 14.11 0.50
N ASP A 212 -2.35 13.24 1.39
CA ASP A 212 -3.77 13.14 1.77
C ASP A 212 -4.13 14.15 2.86
N VAL A 213 -5.40 14.49 2.95
CA VAL A 213 -5.96 15.28 4.07
C VAL A 213 -6.73 14.36 5.02
N PRO A 214 -6.71 14.65 6.32
CA PRO A 214 -7.51 13.91 7.29
C PRO A 214 -9.00 14.22 7.12
N PHE A 215 -9.84 13.22 7.39
CA PHE A 215 -11.29 13.36 7.45
C PHE A 215 -11.77 13.15 8.88
N ASP A 216 -12.87 13.81 9.22
CA ASP A 216 -13.66 13.46 10.40
C ASP A 216 -14.67 12.38 10.00
N ILE A 217 -14.90 11.44 10.92
CA ILE A 217 -15.75 10.26 10.73
C ILE A 217 -16.96 10.44 11.64
N GLU A 218 -18.15 10.29 11.08
CA GLU A 218 -19.37 10.26 11.88
C GLU A 218 -19.40 8.98 12.72
N ALA A 219 -19.59 9.14 14.02
CA ALA A 219 -19.58 8.07 14.98
C ALA A 219 -20.64 6.99 14.69
N VAL A 220 -20.44 5.83 15.31
CA VAL A 220 -21.40 4.72 15.27
C VAL A 220 -22.63 4.98 16.15
N ASP A 221 -22.58 6.03 16.95
CA ASP A 221 -23.65 6.57 17.79
C ASP A 221 -24.00 8.01 17.36
N ASP A 222 -24.99 8.61 18.00
CA ASP A 222 -25.49 9.96 17.68
C ASP A 222 -24.57 11.08 18.17
N SER A 223 -23.27 10.82 18.39
CA SER A 223 -22.31 11.83 18.89
C SER A 223 -21.68 12.70 17.79
N GLY A 224 -22.07 12.52 16.53
CA GLY A 224 -21.64 13.35 15.40
C GLY A 224 -20.27 12.97 14.82
N PHE A 225 -19.59 13.92 14.17
CA PHE A 225 -18.31 13.73 13.49
C PHE A 225 -17.10 13.93 14.41
N HIS A 226 -16.14 13.01 14.35
CA HIS A 226 -14.94 13.01 15.17
C HIS A 226 -13.68 12.75 14.36
N ALA A 227 -12.54 13.25 14.85
CA ALA A 227 -11.24 13.03 14.22
C ALA A 227 -10.82 11.54 14.15
N HIS A 228 -11.40 10.70 15.02
CA HIS A 228 -11.25 9.26 15.04
C HIS A 228 -12.50 8.64 15.66
N ILE A 229 -12.78 7.38 15.36
CA ILE A 229 -13.80 6.61 16.08
C ILE A 229 -13.13 5.57 16.99
N ALA A 230 -13.59 5.51 18.23
CA ALA A 230 -13.18 4.48 19.17
C ALA A 230 -13.93 3.17 18.87
N LEU A 231 -13.21 2.06 18.83
CA LEU A 231 -13.74 0.74 18.53
C LEU A 231 -13.29 -0.27 19.59
N SER A 232 -14.20 -1.17 19.93
CA SER A 232 -13.90 -2.40 20.66
C SER A 232 -13.76 -3.54 19.64
N ILE A 233 -12.58 -4.16 19.61
CA ILE A 233 -12.21 -5.20 18.64
C ILE A 233 -12.01 -6.53 19.36
N THR A 234 -12.77 -7.54 18.98
CA THR A 234 -12.60 -8.92 19.45
C THR A 234 -11.96 -9.77 18.34
N PRO A 235 -10.84 -10.45 18.59
CA PRO A 235 -10.19 -11.29 17.59
C PRO A 235 -11.12 -12.37 17.04
N GLY A 236 -11.08 -12.54 15.72
CA GLY A 236 -11.91 -13.50 14.99
C GLY A 236 -13.28 -12.96 14.55
N GLU A 237 -13.66 -11.77 15.00
CA GLU A 237 -14.90 -11.14 14.56
C GLU A 237 -14.75 -10.47 13.19
N VAL A 238 -15.76 -10.66 12.33
CA VAL A 238 -15.94 -9.83 11.14
C VAL A 238 -17.05 -8.84 11.42
N ARG A 239 -16.69 -7.56 11.54
CA ARG A 239 -17.62 -6.49 11.93
C ARG A 239 -17.85 -5.53 10.78
N LEU A 240 -19.12 -5.25 10.53
CA LEU A 240 -19.55 -4.23 9.58
C LEU A 240 -19.57 -2.86 10.27
N LEU A 241 -18.83 -1.90 9.72
CA LEU A 241 -18.75 -0.53 10.20
C LEU A 241 -19.72 0.37 9.44
N ARG A 242 -20.52 1.12 10.21
CA ARG A 242 -21.52 2.07 9.74
C ARG A 242 -21.66 3.18 10.75
N SER A 243 -21.89 4.40 10.27
CA SER A 243 -22.25 5.53 11.12
C SER A 243 -23.70 5.39 11.60
N PHE A 244 -24.07 6.14 12.63
CA PHE A 244 -25.40 6.10 13.23
C PHE A 244 -26.51 6.31 12.19
N ASP A 245 -27.51 5.41 12.21
CA ASP A 245 -28.65 5.37 11.29
C ASP A 245 -28.29 5.38 9.78
N LYS A 246 -27.08 4.93 9.43
CA LYS A 246 -26.59 4.85 8.04
C LYS A 246 -26.18 3.44 7.67
N ASN A 247 -26.05 3.20 6.36
CA ASN A 247 -25.54 1.95 5.80
C ASN A 247 -24.05 2.02 5.40
N HIS A 248 -23.37 3.12 5.73
CA HIS A 248 -21.98 3.44 5.38
C HIS A 248 -21.32 4.21 6.52
N LEU A 249 -19.99 4.33 6.49
CA LEU A 249 -19.25 5.30 7.29
C LEU A 249 -19.30 6.66 6.59
N ALA A 250 -19.97 7.63 7.19
CA ALA A 250 -20.01 8.99 6.67
C ALA A 250 -18.76 9.76 7.12
N VAL A 251 -18.19 10.54 6.21
CA VAL A 251 -17.00 11.35 6.49
C VAL A 251 -17.13 12.77 5.93
N GLN A 252 -16.42 13.70 6.54
CA GLN A 252 -16.30 15.08 6.07
C GLN A 252 -14.83 15.54 6.16
N PRO A 253 -14.39 16.47 5.29
CA PRO A 253 -13.04 17.03 5.41
C PRO A 253 -12.86 17.66 6.80
N ARG A 254 -11.75 17.37 7.47
CA ARG A 254 -11.44 17.98 8.76
C ARG A 254 -11.21 19.47 8.58
N GLN A 255 -11.89 20.28 9.38
CA GLN A 255 -11.64 21.72 9.40
C GLN A 255 -10.26 22.00 10.04
N PRO A 256 -9.48 22.94 9.48
CA PRO A 256 -8.17 23.30 10.00
C PRO A 256 -8.24 23.95 11.38
#